data_AF-G4HNX0-F1
#
_entry.id   AF-G4HNX0-F1
#
_cell.length_a   1.000
_cell.length_b   1.000
_cell.length_c   1.000
_cell.angle_alpha   90.00
_cell.angle_beta   90.00
_cell.angle_gamma   90.00
#
_symmetry.space_group_name_H-M   'P 1'
#
loop_
_entity.id
_entity.type
_entity.pdbx_description
1 polymer ?
#
loop_
_entity_poly.entity_id
_entity_poly.type
_entity_poly.pdbx_seq_one_letter_code
_entity_poly.pdbx_strand_id
1 'polypeptide(L)'
;MKLVDLRGKLPIHKTKRYKTRRLTDIRSIAIHHSLTLTGSPEAFATYHVSTNGWPGIAYAFVVQRDGTVYKCWDPEIVTYHVGNSNKHSLGICLVGDFRSQQPTPEQYQATIELVRQLRSVIPTAQQIKGHSEYPGYSWKACPVINMNKFRDDLDQISERDEGMNASEKAAFEALERKVTSLENSKNILKKGLQEQGSTIKKQSARIAELERMHYMEVPSWAKTAVNEALAAGLIDTPSGSSYDFYRLIAVLYRAGMIKKGDV
;
A
#
# COMPACT_ATOMS: atom_id res chain seq x y z
N MET A 1 23.05 2.88 2.12
CA MET A 1 23.82 1.66 2.47
C MET A 1 24.95 1.91 3.47
N LYS A 2 25.19 0.98 4.42
CA LYS A 2 26.36 0.96 5.33
C LYS A 2 27.49 0.12 4.75
N LEU A 3 28.68 0.69 4.55
CA LEU A 3 29.86 0.00 4.01
C LEU A 3 30.92 -0.24 5.10
N VAL A 4 31.42 -1.47 5.20
CA VAL A 4 32.51 -1.86 6.12
C VAL A 4 33.67 -2.42 5.30
N ASP A 5 34.86 -1.84 5.46
CA ASP A 5 36.06 -2.28 4.75
C ASP A 5 36.80 -3.39 5.52
N LEU A 6 36.84 -4.59 4.94
CA LEU A 6 37.50 -5.78 5.46
C LEU A 6 38.72 -6.20 4.65
N ARG A 7 39.15 -5.39 3.68
CA ARG A 7 40.38 -5.67 2.92
C ARG A 7 41.55 -5.81 3.89
N GLY A 8 42.32 -6.89 3.74
CA GLY A 8 43.48 -7.19 4.59
C GLY A 8 43.15 -7.65 6.03
N LYS A 9 41.87 -7.75 6.41
CA LYS A 9 41.44 -8.18 7.76
C LYS A 9 40.91 -9.61 7.80
N LEU A 10 40.62 -10.20 6.65
CA LEU A 10 40.07 -11.55 6.54
C LEU A 10 41.18 -12.61 6.48
N PRO A 11 40.91 -13.86 6.91
CA PRO A 11 41.79 -14.99 6.70
C PRO A 11 42.23 -15.13 5.23
N ILE A 12 43.53 -15.32 5.03
CA ILE A 12 44.15 -15.59 3.73
C ILE A 12 45.06 -16.81 3.82
N HIS A 13 45.29 -17.46 2.69
CA HIS A 13 46.22 -18.58 2.61
C HIS A 13 47.66 -18.11 2.85
N LYS A 14 48.47 -18.94 3.51
CA LYS A 14 49.88 -18.63 3.84
C LYS A 14 50.68 -18.18 2.60
N THR A 15 50.64 -19.00 1.54
CA THR A 15 51.45 -18.79 0.32
C THR A 15 50.70 -18.42 -0.97
N LYS A 16 49.42 -18.78 -1.12
CA LYS A 16 48.66 -18.56 -2.37
C LYS A 16 48.11 -17.14 -2.44
N ARG A 17 48.09 -16.55 -3.63
CA ARG A 17 47.56 -15.20 -3.89
C ARG A 17 46.61 -15.24 -5.08
N TYR A 18 45.59 -14.38 -5.06
CA TYR A 18 44.76 -14.15 -6.23
C TYR A 18 45.56 -13.37 -7.29
N LYS A 19 45.22 -13.59 -8.55
CA LYS A 19 45.71 -12.75 -9.65
C LYS A 19 45.01 -11.40 -9.61
N THR A 20 45.57 -10.43 -10.32
CA THR A 20 44.95 -9.12 -10.54
C THR A 20 44.55 -8.95 -12.02
N ARG A 21 43.66 -7.99 -12.28
CA ARG A 21 43.20 -7.55 -13.61
C ARG A 21 43.00 -6.04 -13.59
N ARG A 22 42.86 -5.41 -14.76
CA ARG A 22 42.47 -4.00 -14.82
C ARG A 22 40.97 -3.87 -14.57
N LEU A 23 40.53 -2.73 -14.06
CA LEU A 23 39.09 -2.43 -13.91
C LEU A 23 38.34 -2.57 -15.25
N THR A 24 38.96 -2.12 -16.35
CA THR A 24 38.38 -2.22 -17.70
C THR A 24 38.25 -3.64 -18.24
N ASP A 25 38.90 -4.63 -17.60
CA ASP A 25 38.76 -6.04 -17.96
C ASP A 25 37.49 -6.67 -17.33
N ILE A 26 36.86 -5.99 -16.38
CA ILE A 26 35.60 -6.41 -15.74
C ILE A 26 34.44 -6.04 -16.68
N ARG A 27 33.69 -7.07 -17.10
CA ARG A 27 32.56 -6.96 -18.03
C ARG A 27 31.22 -7.32 -17.39
N SER A 28 31.25 -8.02 -16.26
CA SER A 28 30.05 -8.44 -15.57
C SER A 28 30.16 -8.42 -14.04
N ILE A 29 29.01 -8.33 -13.38
CA ILE A 29 28.87 -8.52 -11.94
C ILE A 29 28.06 -9.80 -11.73
N ALA A 30 28.59 -10.72 -10.92
CA ALA A 30 27.97 -11.98 -10.56
C ALA A 30 27.27 -11.84 -9.19
N ILE A 31 25.98 -12.13 -9.14
CA ILE A 31 25.19 -12.17 -7.92
C ILE A 31 25.10 -13.61 -7.42
N HIS A 32 25.46 -13.81 -6.16
CA HIS A 32 25.47 -15.09 -5.47
C HIS A 32 24.64 -15.00 -4.19
N HIS A 33 24.20 -16.16 -3.70
CA HIS A 33 23.86 -16.33 -2.29
C HIS A 33 24.96 -17.13 -1.59
N SER A 34 25.01 -17.13 -0.27
CA SER A 34 26.00 -17.93 0.47
C SER A 34 25.67 -19.42 0.53
N LEU A 35 24.41 -19.80 0.23
CA LEU A 35 23.88 -21.16 0.43
C LEU A 35 23.96 -21.59 1.91
N THR A 36 23.86 -20.61 2.81
CA THR A 36 23.85 -20.79 4.26
C THR A 36 22.75 -19.93 4.87
N LEU A 37 22.04 -20.42 5.88
CA LEU A 37 20.95 -19.66 6.53
C LEU A 37 21.45 -18.33 7.16
N THR A 38 22.69 -18.35 7.66
CA THR A 38 23.41 -17.21 8.23
C THR A 38 24.90 -17.32 7.88
N GLY A 39 25.70 -16.30 8.19
CA GLY A 39 27.13 -16.32 7.97
C GLY A 39 27.78 -14.96 8.13
N SER A 40 29.10 -14.92 7.97
CA SER A 40 29.90 -13.69 7.96
C SER A 40 31.04 -13.80 6.95
N PRO A 41 31.61 -12.67 6.50
CA PRO A 41 32.80 -12.68 5.64
C PRO A 41 33.96 -13.49 6.23
N GLU A 42 34.18 -13.43 7.54
CA GLU A 42 35.23 -14.19 8.25
C GLU A 42 34.99 -15.69 8.18
N ALA A 43 33.75 -16.13 8.40
CA ALA A 43 33.38 -17.55 8.30
C ALA A 43 33.56 -18.07 6.87
N PHE A 44 33.15 -17.29 5.86
CA PHE A 44 33.33 -17.65 4.46
C PHE A 44 34.82 -17.67 4.06
N ALA A 45 35.60 -16.67 4.50
CA ALA A 45 37.04 -16.64 4.26
C ALA A 45 37.75 -17.86 4.89
N THR A 46 37.39 -18.19 6.13
CA THR A 46 37.90 -19.38 6.84
C THR A 46 37.61 -20.65 6.06
N TYR A 47 36.37 -20.85 5.60
CA TYR A 47 36.01 -22.02 4.79
C TYR A 47 36.78 -22.06 3.46
N HIS A 48 36.84 -20.95 2.73
CA HIS A 48 37.55 -20.90 1.45
C HIS A 48 39.06 -21.16 1.60
N VAL A 49 39.69 -20.67 2.67
CA VAL A 49 41.13 -20.88 2.92
C VAL A 49 41.39 -22.28 3.46
N SER A 50 40.72 -22.67 4.55
CA SER A 50 41.02 -23.88 5.30
C SER A 50 40.46 -25.15 4.67
N THR A 51 39.29 -25.06 4.02
CA THR A 51 38.63 -26.21 3.39
C THR A 51 38.95 -26.28 1.89
N ASN A 52 38.82 -25.17 1.16
CA ASN A 52 39.06 -25.19 -0.29
C ASN A 52 40.53 -24.95 -0.67
N GLY A 53 41.37 -24.53 0.28
CA GLY A 53 42.78 -24.20 0.01
C GLY A 53 42.94 -23.00 -0.92
N TRP A 54 41.97 -22.09 -1.00
CA TRP A 54 42.00 -20.91 -1.86
C TRP A 54 42.80 -19.76 -1.24
N PRO A 55 43.29 -18.79 -2.05
CA PRO A 55 44.02 -17.63 -1.54
C PRO A 55 43.31 -16.82 -0.46
N GLY A 56 41.98 -16.75 -0.48
CA GLY A 56 41.16 -15.98 0.46
C GLY A 56 39.66 -16.20 0.18
N ILE A 57 38.83 -15.24 0.60
CA ILE A 57 37.39 -15.26 0.30
C ILE A 57 37.10 -15.10 -1.20
N ALA A 58 36.10 -15.83 -1.68
CA ALA A 58 35.69 -15.89 -3.09
C ALA A 58 35.01 -14.64 -3.66
N TYR A 59 34.55 -13.72 -2.81
CA TYR A 59 33.69 -12.61 -3.20
C TYR A 59 34.41 -11.28 -2.97
N ALA A 60 34.24 -10.33 -3.88
CA ALA A 60 34.76 -8.97 -3.69
C ALA A 60 33.91 -8.21 -2.65
N PHE A 61 32.60 -8.48 -2.63
CA PHE A 61 31.66 -7.92 -1.67
C PHE A 61 30.76 -9.01 -1.09
N VAL A 62 30.40 -8.84 0.18
CA VAL A 62 29.38 -9.65 0.88
C VAL A 62 28.31 -8.70 1.43
N VAL A 63 27.03 -9.01 1.20
CA VAL A 63 25.90 -8.22 1.67
C VAL A 63 25.14 -9.00 2.74
N GLN A 64 25.11 -8.45 3.95
CA GLN A 64 24.45 -9.07 5.10
C GLN A 64 22.93 -8.82 5.07
N ARG A 65 22.19 -9.64 5.81
CA ARG A 65 20.72 -9.54 5.91
C ARG A 65 20.21 -8.20 6.45
N ASP A 66 21.03 -7.41 7.14
CA ASP A 66 20.68 -6.07 7.63
C ASP A 66 21.01 -4.95 6.61
N GLY A 67 21.48 -5.30 5.41
CA GLY A 67 21.93 -4.33 4.40
C GLY A 67 23.37 -3.83 4.59
N THR A 68 24.11 -4.31 5.60
CA THR A 68 25.54 -4.00 5.73
C THR A 68 26.31 -4.65 4.56
N VAL A 69 27.07 -3.84 3.82
CA VAL A 69 27.97 -4.30 2.76
C VAL A 69 29.39 -4.36 3.28
N TYR A 70 30.02 -5.53 3.13
CA TYR A 70 31.42 -5.75 3.45
C TYR A 70 32.25 -5.76 2.18
N LYS A 71 33.22 -4.84 2.08
CA LYS A 71 34.23 -4.86 1.02
C LYS A 71 35.35 -5.80 1.42
N CYS A 72 35.45 -6.95 0.75
CA CYS A 72 36.41 -7.99 1.07
C CYS A 72 37.70 -7.87 0.24
N TRP A 73 37.57 -7.45 -1.02
CA TRP A 73 38.68 -7.24 -1.95
C TRP A 73 38.47 -5.98 -2.79
N ASP A 74 39.56 -5.48 -3.37
CA ASP A 74 39.45 -4.51 -4.46
C ASP A 74 38.92 -5.16 -5.74
N PRO A 75 38.15 -4.44 -6.58
CA PRO A 75 37.60 -4.97 -7.82
C PRO A 75 38.62 -5.60 -8.79
N GLU A 76 39.88 -5.17 -8.73
CA GLU A 76 41.02 -5.66 -9.51
C GLU A 76 41.43 -7.08 -9.11
N ILE A 77 41.04 -7.58 -7.93
CA ILE A 77 41.37 -8.93 -7.49
C ILE A 77 40.49 -9.96 -8.20
N VAL A 78 41.11 -10.93 -8.85
CA VAL A 78 40.44 -12.04 -9.52
C VAL A 78 40.11 -13.14 -8.50
N THR A 79 38.99 -12.98 -7.80
CA THR A 79 38.49 -13.95 -6.82
C THR A 79 37.81 -15.16 -7.48
N TYR A 80 37.59 -16.25 -6.74
CA TYR A 80 37.14 -17.54 -7.30
C TYR A 80 35.66 -17.82 -7.04
N HIS A 81 34.76 -17.24 -7.85
CA HIS A 81 33.30 -17.35 -7.63
C HIS A 81 32.52 -17.98 -8.80
N VAL A 82 33.02 -17.92 -10.03
CA VAL A 82 32.34 -18.39 -11.26
C VAL A 82 33.31 -18.97 -12.32
N GLY A 83 34.33 -19.69 -11.86
CA GLY A 83 35.27 -20.44 -12.71
C GLY A 83 35.94 -19.62 -13.82
N ASN A 84 35.79 -20.05 -15.07
CA ASN A 84 36.46 -19.43 -16.22
C ASN A 84 36.06 -17.96 -16.44
N SER A 85 34.91 -17.54 -15.90
CA SER A 85 34.45 -16.15 -16.00
C SER A 85 35.10 -15.22 -14.98
N ASN A 86 35.78 -15.77 -13.95
CA ASN A 86 36.41 -15.00 -12.87
C ASN A 86 37.30 -13.86 -13.39
N LYS A 87 38.03 -14.04 -14.48
CA LYS A 87 38.90 -13.00 -15.06
C LYS A 87 38.16 -11.75 -15.57
N HIS A 88 36.85 -11.85 -15.84
CA HIS A 88 36.02 -10.76 -16.35
C HIS A 88 34.81 -10.42 -15.47
N SER A 89 34.62 -11.13 -14.35
CA SER A 89 33.47 -10.95 -13.46
C SER A 89 33.87 -10.54 -12.05
N LEU A 90 33.12 -9.61 -11.47
CA LEU A 90 33.19 -9.25 -10.04
C LEU A 90 32.06 -9.96 -9.27
N GLY A 91 32.40 -10.67 -8.19
CA GLY A 91 31.43 -11.46 -7.42
C GLY A 91 30.91 -10.73 -6.18
N ILE A 92 29.58 -10.69 -6.03
CA ILE A 92 28.85 -10.19 -4.86
C ILE A 92 28.05 -11.35 -4.26
N CYS A 93 28.18 -11.58 -2.96
CA CYS A 93 27.45 -12.64 -2.26
C CYS A 93 26.49 -12.08 -1.22
N LEU A 94 25.21 -12.42 -1.34
CA LEU A 94 24.20 -12.12 -0.33
C LEU A 94 24.16 -13.26 0.68
N VAL A 95 24.24 -12.94 1.97
CA VAL A 95 24.14 -13.94 3.04
C VAL A 95 22.72 -14.48 3.14
N GLY A 96 22.57 -15.77 2.90
CA GLY A 96 21.29 -16.48 2.91
C GLY A 96 21.28 -17.74 2.06
N ASP A 97 20.26 -18.58 2.30
CA ASP A 97 19.89 -19.68 1.42
C ASP A 97 18.54 -19.37 0.78
N PHE A 98 18.58 -18.79 -0.42
CA PHE A 98 17.37 -18.34 -1.11
C PHE A 98 16.55 -19.46 -1.76
N ARG A 99 16.89 -20.73 -1.48
CA ARG A 99 16.00 -21.87 -1.76
C ARG A 99 14.89 -21.98 -0.71
N SER A 100 15.13 -21.48 0.50
CA SER A 100 14.21 -21.54 1.65
C SER A 100 13.92 -20.18 2.27
N GLN A 101 14.74 -19.17 1.99
CA GLN A 101 14.59 -17.80 2.47
C GLN A 101 14.38 -16.84 1.30
N GLN A 102 13.98 -15.61 1.61
CA GLN A 102 14.10 -14.48 0.69
C GLN A 102 15.18 -13.51 1.19
N PRO A 103 15.82 -12.75 0.27
CA PRO A 103 16.56 -11.56 0.65
C PRO A 103 15.66 -10.62 1.47
N THR A 104 16.21 -10.00 2.51
CA THR A 104 15.47 -8.93 3.20
C THR A 104 15.39 -7.69 2.30
N PRO A 105 14.40 -6.80 2.52
CA PRO A 105 14.32 -5.54 1.77
C PRO A 105 15.61 -4.71 1.85
N GLU A 106 16.23 -4.62 3.03
CA GLU A 106 17.46 -3.85 3.26
C GLU A 106 18.66 -4.46 2.54
N GLN A 107 18.78 -5.79 2.56
CA GLN A 107 19.83 -6.53 1.83
C GLN A 107 19.66 -6.36 0.31
N TYR A 108 18.43 -6.47 -0.18
CA TYR A 108 18.11 -6.31 -1.59
C TYR A 108 18.44 -4.88 -2.08
N GLN A 109 17.97 -3.88 -1.34
CA GLN A 109 18.20 -2.47 -1.66
C GLN A 109 19.69 -2.09 -1.58
N ALA A 110 20.41 -2.55 -0.55
CA ALA A 110 21.86 -2.35 -0.45
C ALA A 110 22.62 -2.99 -1.62
N THR A 111 22.16 -4.15 -2.10
CA THR A 111 22.76 -4.80 -3.28
C THR A 111 22.53 -3.96 -4.55
N ILE A 112 21.33 -3.40 -4.72
CA ILE A 112 21.02 -2.49 -5.83
C ILE A 112 21.92 -1.25 -5.80
N GLU A 113 22.01 -0.58 -4.65
CA GLU A 113 22.88 0.59 -4.46
C GLU A 113 24.35 0.27 -4.76
N LEU A 114 24.84 -0.87 -4.25
CA LEU A 114 26.20 -1.33 -4.51
C LEU A 114 26.46 -1.56 -6.00
N VAL A 115 25.54 -2.24 -6.71
CA VAL A 115 25.72 -2.51 -8.15
C VAL A 115 25.69 -1.21 -8.95
N ARG A 116 24.82 -0.24 -8.61
CA ARG A 116 24.80 1.09 -9.24
C ARG A 116 26.12 1.84 -9.03
N GLN A 117 26.65 1.86 -7.81
CA GLN A 117 27.95 2.45 -7.52
C GLN A 117 29.08 1.74 -8.28
N LEU A 118 29.06 0.42 -8.36
CA LEU A 118 30.06 -0.34 -9.12
C LEU A 118 29.99 -0.06 -10.63
N ARG A 119 28.79 0.12 -11.20
CA ARG A 119 28.62 0.51 -12.61
C ARG A 119 29.16 1.91 -12.90
N SER A 120 29.11 2.84 -11.95
CA SER A 120 29.68 4.18 -12.15
C SER A 120 31.21 4.17 -12.13
N VAL A 121 31.84 3.36 -11.27
CA VAL A 121 33.31 3.24 -11.20
C VAL A 121 33.89 2.25 -12.21
N ILE A 122 33.11 1.28 -12.66
CA ILE A 122 33.49 0.28 -13.67
C ILE A 122 32.44 0.28 -14.80
N PRO A 123 32.45 1.29 -15.69
CA PRO A 123 31.45 1.41 -16.76
C PRO A 123 31.43 0.23 -17.74
N THR A 124 32.53 -0.53 -17.79
CA THR A 124 32.63 -1.75 -18.61
C THR A 124 31.83 -2.92 -18.06
N ALA A 125 31.42 -2.90 -16.79
CA ALA A 125 30.66 -3.97 -16.12
C ALA A 125 29.16 -3.92 -16.47
N GLN A 126 28.85 -4.06 -17.75
CA GLN A 126 27.49 -3.88 -18.29
C GLN A 126 26.55 -5.05 -17.96
N GLN A 127 27.08 -6.25 -17.76
CA GLN A 127 26.25 -7.45 -17.57
C GLN A 127 26.07 -7.76 -16.09
N ILE A 128 24.83 -7.69 -15.59
CA ILE A 128 24.49 -8.17 -14.25
C ILE A 128 23.93 -9.58 -14.39
N LYS A 129 24.53 -10.57 -13.74
CA LYS A 129 24.19 -11.98 -13.90
C LYS A 129 24.11 -12.70 -12.57
N GLY A 130 23.12 -13.56 -12.39
CA GLY A 130 23.17 -14.62 -11.39
C GLY A 130 24.21 -15.66 -11.79
N HIS A 131 24.76 -16.38 -10.81
CA HIS A 131 25.75 -17.44 -11.07
C HIS A 131 25.27 -18.45 -12.13
N SER A 132 24.00 -18.86 -12.08
CA SER A 132 23.41 -19.82 -13.03
C SER A 132 23.37 -19.35 -14.48
N GLU A 133 23.50 -18.05 -14.74
CA GLU A 133 23.47 -17.47 -16.09
C GLU A 133 24.86 -17.38 -16.74
N TYR A 134 25.91 -17.85 -16.05
CA TYR A 134 27.26 -17.93 -16.62
C TYR A 134 27.48 -19.24 -17.39
N PRO A 135 28.30 -19.23 -18.45
CA PRO A 135 28.62 -20.43 -19.21
C PRO A 135 29.18 -21.56 -18.33
N GLY A 136 28.58 -22.74 -18.41
CA GLY A 136 28.98 -23.92 -17.62
C GLY A 136 28.40 -24.00 -16.21
N TYR A 137 27.52 -23.05 -15.82
CA TYR A 137 26.97 -22.97 -14.46
C TYR A 137 25.44 -23.07 -14.38
N SER A 138 24.74 -23.35 -15.48
CA SER A 138 23.28 -23.48 -15.52
C SER A 138 22.72 -24.54 -14.56
N TRP A 139 23.51 -25.57 -14.24
CA TRP A 139 23.16 -26.61 -13.28
C TRP A 139 23.17 -26.14 -11.82
N LYS A 140 23.80 -25.00 -11.52
CA LYS A 140 23.92 -24.48 -10.15
C LYS A 140 22.85 -23.43 -9.92
N ALA A 141 21.79 -23.80 -9.20
CA ALA A 141 20.72 -22.89 -8.79
C ALA A 141 21.24 -21.85 -7.78
N CYS A 142 21.88 -20.80 -8.27
CA CYS A 142 22.43 -19.69 -7.51
C CYS A 142 22.32 -18.44 -8.41
N PRO A 143 21.79 -17.30 -7.92
CA PRO A 143 21.46 -16.98 -6.53
C PRO A 143 20.05 -17.41 -6.07
N VAL A 144 19.19 -17.95 -6.94
CA VAL A 144 17.78 -18.26 -6.60
C VAL A 144 16.99 -16.99 -6.25
N ILE A 145 17.29 -15.89 -6.94
CA ILE A 145 16.44 -14.70 -6.98
C ILE A 145 16.00 -14.45 -8.42
N ASN A 146 14.90 -13.73 -8.60
CA ASN A 146 14.46 -13.30 -9.92
C ASN A 146 15.42 -12.24 -10.48
N MET A 147 16.39 -12.69 -11.28
CA MET A 147 17.42 -11.82 -11.84
C MET A 147 16.87 -10.83 -12.87
N ASN A 148 15.77 -11.15 -13.56
CA ASN A 148 15.12 -10.20 -14.48
C ASN A 148 14.55 -9.03 -13.68
N LYS A 149 13.75 -9.32 -12.64
CA LYS A 149 13.27 -8.29 -11.72
C LYS A 149 14.41 -7.48 -11.11
N PHE A 150 15.51 -8.12 -10.70
CA PHE A 150 16.66 -7.41 -10.14
C PHE A 150 17.28 -6.41 -11.13
N ARG A 151 17.33 -6.74 -12.42
CA ARG A 151 17.81 -5.81 -13.46
C ARG A 151 16.81 -4.69 -13.72
N ASP A 152 15.52 -5.03 -13.78
CA ASP A 152 14.46 -4.03 -13.92
C ASP A 152 14.54 -3.00 -12.78
N ASP A 153 14.62 -3.48 -11.54
CA ASP A 153 14.72 -2.63 -10.35
C ASP A 153 16.04 -1.82 -10.32
N LEU A 154 17.14 -2.33 -10.90
CA LEU A 154 18.40 -1.60 -11.04
C LEU A 154 18.30 -0.42 -12.00
N ASP A 155 17.63 -0.63 -13.14
CA ASP A 155 17.50 0.35 -14.21
C ASP A 155 16.34 1.33 -13.98
N GLN A 156 15.42 1.02 -13.06
CA GLN A 156 14.53 2.03 -12.50
C GLN A 156 15.39 3.14 -11.90
N ILE A 157 15.20 4.37 -12.39
CA ILE A 157 15.78 5.55 -11.80
C ILE A 157 15.19 5.62 -10.39
N SER A 158 15.98 5.28 -9.38
CA SER A 158 15.69 5.79 -8.05
C SER A 158 15.78 7.29 -8.22
N GLU A 159 14.64 7.99 -8.25
CA GLU A 159 14.59 9.34 -7.71
C GLU A 159 15.41 9.25 -6.42
N ARG A 160 16.54 9.94 -6.41
CA ARG A 160 17.42 9.90 -5.25
C ARG A 160 16.53 10.30 -4.09
N ASP A 161 16.48 9.44 -3.08
CA ASP A 161 15.95 9.77 -1.77
C ASP A 161 16.89 10.80 -1.10
N GLU A 162 17.13 11.90 -1.81
CA GLU A 162 17.47 13.18 -1.21
C GLU A 162 16.16 13.60 -0.56
N GLY A 163 15.97 13.24 0.71
CA GLY A 163 14.70 13.41 1.42
C GLY A 163 14.03 14.75 1.11
N MET A 164 12.69 14.72 1.03
CA MET A 164 11.83 15.77 0.47
C MET A 164 12.48 17.16 0.46
N ASN A 165 12.73 17.67 -0.74
CA ASN A 165 13.26 19.02 -0.88
C ASN A 165 12.26 20.05 -0.29
N ALA A 166 12.72 21.26 -0.02
CA ALA A 166 11.90 22.27 0.67
C ALA A 166 10.55 22.54 -0.06
N SER A 167 10.52 22.40 -1.39
CA SER A 167 9.32 22.57 -2.19
C SER A 167 8.34 21.43 -1.98
N GLU A 168 8.82 20.18 -1.96
CA GLU A 168 8.00 18.99 -1.69
C GLU A 168 7.46 18.99 -0.27
N LYS A 169 8.29 19.38 0.72
CA LYS A 169 7.85 19.51 2.11
C LYS A 169 6.75 20.58 2.26
N ALA A 170 6.93 21.73 1.62
CA ALA A 170 5.92 22.78 1.61
C ALA A 170 4.61 22.33 0.92
N ALA A 171 4.71 21.56 -0.16
CA ALA A 171 3.56 21.00 -0.85
C ALA A 171 2.81 19.97 0.01
N PHE A 172 3.53 19.12 0.73
CA PHE A 172 2.94 18.15 1.65
C PHE A 172 2.27 18.82 2.85
N GLU A 173 2.92 19.79 3.49
CA GLU A 173 2.31 20.57 4.57
C GLU A 173 1.05 21.33 4.07
N ALA A 174 1.07 21.82 2.83
CA ALA A 174 -0.11 22.43 2.21
C ALA A 174 -1.24 21.42 1.96
N LEU A 175 -0.89 20.18 1.61
CA LEU A 175 -1.84 19.10 1.44
C LEU A 175 -2.44 18.66 2.78
N GLU A 176 -1.64 18.50 3.82
CA GLU A 176 -2.11 18.20 5.18
C GLU A 176 -3.12 19.25 5.66
N ARG A 177 -2.82 20.54 5.47
CA ARG A 177 -3.77 21.63 5.80
C ARG A 177 -5.09 21.49 5.04
N LYS A 178 -5.05 21.11 3.76
CA LYS A 178 -6.26 20.87 2.96
C LYS A 178 -7.04 19.67 3.48
N VAL A 179 -6.38 18.57 3.84
CA VAL A 179 -7.03 17.38 4.41
C VAL A 179 -7.74 17.73 5.72
N THR A 180 -7.06 18.43 6.64
CA THR A 180 -7.69 18.88 7.90
C THR A 180 -8.88 19.81 7.64
N SER A 181 -8.78 20.71 6.66
CA SER A 181 -9.89 21.58 6.27
C SER A 181 -11.09 20.81 5.70
N LEU A 182 -10.82 19.79 4.87
CA LEU A 182 -11.84 18.91 4.31
C LEU A 182 -12.49 18.04 5.39
N GLU A 183 -11.74 17.53 6.36
CA GLU A 183 -12.27 16.78 7.50
C GLU A 183 -13.21 17.64 8.35
N ASN A 184 -12.82 18.89 8.63
CA ASN A 184 -13.68 19.84 9.34
C ASN A 184 -14.96 20.13 8.57
N SER A 185 -14.85 20.37 7.25
CA SER A 185 -16.01 20.61 6.38
C SER A 185 -16.95 19.41 6.34
N LYS A 186 -16.40 18.19 6.22
CA LYS A 186 -17.15 16.93 6.27
C LYS A 186 -17.91 16.78 7.59
N ASN A 187 -17.28 17.11 8.72
CA ASN A 187 -17.91 17.01 10.04
C ASN A 187 -19.06 18.02 10.19
N ILE A 188 -18.88 19.25 9.71
CA ILE A 188 -19.94 20.27 9.71
C ILE A 188 -21.12 19.82 8.85
N LEU A 189 -20.85 19.36 7.62
CA LEU A 189 -21.89 18.87 6.71
C LEU A 189 -22.65 17.68 7.29
N LYS A 190 -21.94 16.74 7.92
CA LYS A 190 -22.55 15.58 8.59
C LYS A 190 -23.48 16.01 9.71
N LYS A 191 -23.07 16.97 10.54
CA LYS A 191 -23.91 17.52 11.62
C LYS A 191 -25.16 18.22 11.05
N GLY A 192 -24.98 19.05 10.03
CA GLY A 192 -26.10 19.72 9.35
C GLY A 192 -27.10 18.75 8.75
N LEU A 193 -26.64 17.66 8.13
CA LEU A 193 -27.51 16.61 7.59
C LEU A 193 -28.31 15.90 8.69
N GLN A 194 -27.70 15.64 9.85
CA GLN A 194 -28.39 15.04 11.00
C GLN A 194 -29.47 15.97 11.57
N GLU A 195 -29.17 17.26 11.69
CA GLU A 195 -30.12 18.28 12.15
C GLU A 195 -31.30 18.43 11.17
N GLN A 196 -31.03 18.46 9.86
CA GLN A 196 -32.07 18.43 8.83
C GLN A 196 -32.92 17.17 8.90
N GLY A 197 -32.31 15.99 9.05
CA GLY A 197 -33.04 14.73 9.20
C GLY A 197 -33.96 14.71 10.42
N SER A 198 -33.52 15.27 11.55
CA SER A 198 -34.34 15.46 12.75
C SER A 198 -35.52 16.40 12.50
N THR A 199 -35.27 17.52 11.83
CA THR A 199 -36.32 18.50 11.48
C THR A 199 -37.36 17.89 10.54
N ILE A 200 -36.92 17.19 9.49
CA ILE A 200 -37.81 16.49 8.55
C ILE A 200 -38.68 15.49 9.33
N LYS A 201 -38.08 14.68 10.21
CA LYS A 201 -38.83 13.72 11.04
C LYS A 201 -39.91 14.39 11.89
N LYS A 202 -39.60 15.53 12.51
CA LYS A 202 -40.58 16.32 13.29
C LYS A 202 -41.70 16.87 12.41
N GLN A 203 -41.36 17.41 11.24
CA GLN A 203 -42.33 17.91 10.28
C GLN A 203 -43.25 16.81 9.77
N SER A 204 -42.70 15.66 9.37
CA SER A 204 -43.48 14.49 8.94
C SER A 204 -44.43 14.00 10.04
N ALA A 205 -44.00 13.97 11.30
CA ALA A 205 -44.87 13.64 12.42
C ALA A 205 -46.02 14.64 12.61
N ARG A 206 -45.73 15.94 12.47
CA ARG A 206 -46.75 17.00 12.56
C ARG A 206 -47.74 16.96 11.39
N ILE A 207 -47.26 16.67 10.18
CA ILE A 207 -48.12 16.49 9.00
C ILE A 207 -49.06 15.31 9.22
N ALA A 208 -48.53 14.16 9.66
CA ALA A 208 -49.36 12.98 9.95
C ALA A 208 -50.42 13.26 11.04
N GLU A 209 -50.09 14.07 12.05
CA GLU A 209 -51.05 14.52 13.07
C GLU A 209 -52.15 15.40 12.46
N LEU A 210 -51.78 16.40 11.64
CA LEU A 210 -52.74 17.27 10.97
C LEU A 210 -53.65 16.48 10.02
N GLU A 211 -53.10 15.56 9.22
CA GLU A 211 -53.88 14.68 8.35
C GLU A 211 -54.90 13.86 9.14
N ARG A 212 -54.54 13.35 10.32
CA ARG A 212 -55.48 12.66 11.23
C ARG A 212 -56.54 13.58 11.84
N MET A 213 -56.25 14.87 12.00
CA MET A 213 -57.25 15.84 12.49
C MET A 213 -58.27 16.22 11.39
N HIS A 214 -57.82 16.25 10.14
CA HIS A 214 -58.65 16.62 8.99
C HIS A 214 -59.43 15.44 8.39
N TYR A 215 -59.08 14.20 8.75
CA TYR A 215 -59.77 13.00 8.31
C TYR A 215 -60.32 12.24 9.52
N MET A 216 -61.65 12.25 9.68
CA MET A 216 -62.33 11.50 10.72
C MET A 216 -63.51 10.73 10.13
N GLU A 217 -63.69 9.48 10.59
CA GLU A 217 -64.93 8.74 10.35
C GLU A 217 -66.11 9.45 11.01
N VAL A 218 -67.30 9.33 10.41
CA VAL A 218 -68.50 10.00 10.93
C VAL A 218 -68.79 9.53 12.37
N PRO A 219 -68.69 10.42 13.38
CA PRO A 219 -68.96 10.04 14.75
C PRO A 219 -70.42 9.63 14.93
N SER A 220 -70.70 8.69 15.85
CA SER A 220 -72.05 8.18 16.09
C SER A 220 -73.08 9.28 16.36
N TRP A 221 -72.70 10.35 17.07
CA TRP A 221 -73.55 11.49 17.39
C TRP A 221 -73.87 12.40 16.18
N ALA A 222 -73.09 12.29 15.09
CA ALA A 222 -73.27 13.08 13.86
C ALA A 222 -73.94 12.29 12.73
N LYS A 223 -73.97 10.94 12.80
CA LYS A 223 -74.42 10.06 11.71
C LYS A 223 -75.78 10.47 11.11
N THR A 224 -76.78 10.69 11.95
CA THR A 224 -78.12 11.09 11.47
C THR A 224 -78.07 12.43 10.74
N ALA A 225 -77.41 13.43 11.33
CA ALA A 225 -77.32 14.77 10.75
C ALA A 225 -76.57 14.77 9.39
N VAL A 226 -75.50 13.98 9.28
CA VAL A 226 -74.74 13.80 8.04
C VAL A 226 -75.57 13.09 6.97
N ASN A 227 -76.29 12.03 7.33
CA ASN A 227 -77.15 11.31 6.38
C ASN A 227 -78.28 12.19 5.84
N GLU A 228 -78.91 13.01 6.69
CA GLU A 228 -79.96 13.94 6.27
C GLU A 228 -79.38 15.09 5.43
N ALA A 229 -78.19 15.60 5.77
CA ALA A 229 -77.50 16.59 4.96
C ALA A 229 -77.15 16.06 3.56
N LEU A 230 -76.73 14.79 3.46
CA LEU A 230 -76.47 14.11 2.20
C LEU A 230 -77.75 13.92 1.39
N ALA A 231 -78.83 13.46 2.04
CA ALA A 231 -80.12 13.26 1.39
C ALA A 231 -80.74 14.57 0.87
N ALA A 232 -80.51 15.69 1.57
CA ALA A 232 -80.91 17.03 1.14
C ALA A 232 -79.97 17.65 0.08
N GLY A 233 -78.92 16.94 -0.37
CA GLY A 233 -77.94 17.42 -1.35
C GLY A 233 -77.05 18.57 -0.84
N LEU A 234 -76.93 18.76 0.48
CA LEU A 234 -76.13 19.83 1.08
C LEU A 234 -74.64 19.49 1.17
N ILE A 235 -74.29 18.20 1.10
CA ILE A 235 -72.93 17.69 1.14
C ILE A 235 -72.78 16.54 0.16
N ASP A 236 -71.61 16.40 -0.47
CA ASP A 236 -71.33 15.31 -1.42
C ASP A 236 -70.49 14.18 -0.82
N THR A 237 -69.68 14.49 0.20
CA THR A 237 -68.78 13.55 0.86
C THR A 237 -69.18 13.34 2.32
N PRO A 238 -69.87 12.23 2.66
CA PRO A 238 -70.41 12.03 4.00
C PRO A 238 -69.34 11.63 5.04
N SER A 239 -68.18 11.15 4.61
CA SER A 239 -67.10 10.66 5.48
C SER A 239 -65.74 11.28 5.14
N GLY A 240 -64.80 11.20 6.07
CA GLY A 240 -63.45 11.74 5.86
C GLY A 240 -63.34 13.25 6.09
N SER A 241 -64.35 13.85 6.73
CA SER A 241 -64.36 15.26 7.11
C SER A 241 -63.82 15.49 8.52
N SER A 242 -63.62 16.75 8.90
CA SER A 242 -63.10 17.12 10.23
C SER A 242 -64.17 17.00 11.33
N TYR A 243 -63.72 16.88 12.59
CA TYR A 243 -64.59 16.89 13.77
C TYR A 243 -65.49 18.12 13.82
N ASP A 244 -64.93 19.30 13.52
CA ASP A 244 -65.66 20.57 13.55
C ASP A 244 -66.71 20.67 12.44
N PHE A 245 -66.42 20.08 11.27
CA PHE A 245 -67.42 19.93 10.21
C PHE A 245 -68.61 19.09 10.70
N TYR A 246 -68.36 17.93 11.31
CA TYR A 246 -69.44 17.11 11.86
C TYR A 246 -70.18 17.82 12.99
N ARG A 247 -69.49 18.62 13.82
CA ARG A 247 -70.14 19.43 14.87
C ARG A 247 -71.08 20.45 14.27
N LEU A 248 -70.63 21.16 13.24
CA LEU A 248 -71.44 22.16 12.55
C LEU A 248 -72.69 21.51 11.93
N ILE A 249 -72.53 20.42 11.19
CA ILE A 249 -73.65 19.69 10.58
C ILE A 249 -74.65 19.21 11.65
N ALA A 250 -74.16 18.67 12.78
CA ALA A 250 -75.03 18.26 13.87
C ALA A 250 -75.77 19.43 14.54
N VAL A 251 -75.12 20.59 14.70
CA VAL A 251 -75.75 21.81 15.24
C VAL A 251 -76.82 22.33 14.29
N LEU A 252 -76.53 22.41 12.98
CA LEU A 252 -77.48 22.88 11.97
C LEU A 252 -78.70 21.95 11.86
N TYR A 253 -78.49 20.63 11.90
CA TYR A 253 -79.57 19.65 11.94
C TYR A 253 -80.45 19.82 13.18
N ARG A 254 -79.85 19.94 14.37
CA ARG A 254 -80.59 20.14 15.63
C ARG A 254 -81.33 21.48 15.68
N ALA A 255 -80.81 22.50 15.02
CA ALA A 255 -81.47 23.80 14.87
C ALA A 255 -82.62 23.78 13.82
N GLY A 256 -82.87 22.64 13.16
CA GLY A 256 -83.91 22.48 12.14
C GLY A 256 -83.56 23.11 10.78
N MET A 257 -82.30 23.49 10.58
CA MET A 257 -81.82 24.09 9.32
C MET A 257 -81.51 23.03 8.25
N ILE A 258 -81.30 21.79 8.67
CA ILE A 258 -81.21 20.61 7.79
C ILE A 258 -82.50 19.82 8.00
N LYS A 259 -83.42 19.92 7.05
CA LYS A 259 -84.74 19.28 7.13
C LYS A 259 -84.68 17.88 6.53
N LYS A 260 -85.46 16.97 7.12
CA LYS A 260 -85.74 15.65 6.52
C LYS A 260 -86.37 15.89 5.14
N GLY A 261 -85.78 15.31 4.11
CA GLY A 261 -85.99 15.61 2.69
C GLY A 261 -87.34 16.22 2.29
N ASP A 262 -87.27 17.40 1.68
CA ASP A 262 -88.11 17.76 0.53
C ASP A 262 -87.16 17.88 -0.68
N VAL A 263 -86.75 16.73 -1.23
CA VAL A 263 -86.39 16.64 -2.66
C VAL A 263 -87.57 15.97 -3.34
#